data_AF-A0A3C0G559-F1
#
_entry.id   AF-A0A3C0G559-F1
#
_cell.length_a   1.000
_cell.length_b   1.000
_cell.length_c   1.000
_cell.angle_alpha   90.00
_cell.angle_beta   90.00
_cell.angle_gamma   90.00
#
_symmetry.space_group_name_H-M   'P 1'
#
loop_
_entity.id
_entity.type
_entity.pdbx_description
1 polymer ?
#
loop_
_entity_poly.entity_id
_entity_poly.type
_entity_poly.pdbx_seq_one_letter_code
_entity_poly.pdbx_strand_id
1 'polypeptide(L)'
;MSNPRTGPYVSEEDFSQESQRELNNPVGSRLRIEESHGRGVANTFLKEPTSKYFFTPGSTDKTISGRNNTHIIFGRNQPSSCWSGHGGKGHHKSGEISLIAGLAPHVKDGTIVNKNSIDDAAMLFISQKSDVDTDFGLAHGQIGNVKNRSAVSMKTDNIRIISRGGGIKLVTGAAQNTKTRSRSVGGVETASQAAQDSIFTER
;
A
#
# COMPACT_ATOMS: atom_id res chain seq x y z
N MET A 1 18.35 29.23 25.46
CA MET A 1 17.44 28.14 25.86
C MET A 1 16.40 27.98 24.75
N SER A 2 16.52 26.94 23.91
CA SER A 2 15.63 26.67 22.78
C SER A 2 14.31 26.08 23.29
N ASN A 3 13.19 26.72 22.95
CA ASN A 3 11.85 26.33 23.38
C ASN A 3 11.43 25.01 22.68
N PRO A 4 11.15 23.91 23.41
CA PRO A 4 10.95 22.58 22.83
C PRO A 4 9.50 22.28 22.38
N ARG A 5 8.65 23.29 22.13
CA ARG A 5 7.20 23.11 21.93
C ARG A 5 6.65 23.38 20.52
N THR A 6 7.46 23.82 19.57
CA THR A 6 7.01 23.99 18.19
C THR A 6 7.33 22.73 17.39
N GLY A 7 6.39 21.78 17.35
CA GLY A 7 6.35 20.80 16.26
C GLY A 7 6.06 21.49 14.92
N PRO A 8 5.89 20.77 13.80
CA PRO A 8 5.63 21.33 12.47
C PRO A 8 4.23 21.99 12.33
N TYR A 9 3.60 22.34 13.46
CA TYR A 9 2.26 22.89 13.51
C TYR A 9 2.36 24.41 13.64
N VAL A 10 1.95 25.11 12.59
CA VAL A 10 1.67 26.54 12.61
C VAL A 10 0.22 26.73 13.06
N SER A 11 -0.06 27.77 13.85
CA SER A 11 -1.44 28.14 14.18
C SER A 11 -2.17 28.57 12.90
N GLU A 12 -3.50 28.50 12.85
CA GLU A 12 -4.25 28.95 11.65
C GLU A 12 -3.96 30.41 11.30
N GLU A 13 -3.72 31.25 12.31
CA GLU A 13 -3.34 32.65 12.16
C GLU A 13 -1.93 32.81 11.58
N ASP A 14 -0.96 32.01 12.06
CA ASP A 14 0.41 32.01 11.54
C ASP A 14 0.50 31.40 10.13
N PHE A 15 -0.26 30.33 9.85
CA PHE A 15 -0.34 29.71 8.52
C PHE A 15 -0.99 30.65 7.51
N SER A 16 -2.04 31.38 7.91
CA SER A 16 -2.68 32.43 7.12
C SER A 16 -1.69 33.55 6.80
N GLN A 17 -0.94 34.03 7.80
CA GLN A 17 0.05 35.09 7.61
C GLN A 17 1.27 34.62 6.79
N GLU A 18 1.74 33.40 6.98
CA GLU A 18 2.86 32.80 6.23
C GLU A 18 2.46 32.51 4.78
N SER A 19 1.27 31.93 4.56
CA SER A 19 0.69 31.76 3.23
C SER A 19 0.46 33.10 2.54
N GLN A 20 -0.05 34.11 3.25
CA GLN A 20 -0.23 35.47 2.71
C GLN A 20 1.11 36.15 2.45
N ARG A 21 2.16 35.94 3.26
CA ARG A 21 3.52 36.45 3.01
C ARG A 21 4.18 35.77 1.81
N GLU A 22 4.01 34.46 1.65
CA GLU A 22 4.45 33.70 0.47
C GLU A 22 3.70 34.13 -0.79
N LEU A 23 2.39 34.39 -0.70
CA LEU A 23 1.58 34.94 -1.78
C LEU A 23 1.94 36.41 -2.11
N ASN A 24 2.30 37.21 -1.10
CA ASN A 24 2.68 38.63 -1.23
C ASN A 24 4.18 38.85 -1.53
N ASN A 25 5.00 37.79 -1.59
CA ASN A 25 6.36 37.80 -2.10
C ASN A 25 6.43 37.08 -3.46
N PRO A 26 5.70 37.55 -4.49
CA PRO A 26 5.49 36.82 -5.74
C PRO A 26 6.74 36.64 -6.58
N VAL A 27 7.85 37.32 -6.26
CA VAL A 27 9.10 37.23 -7.01
C VAL A 27 9.96 36.09 -6.48
N GLY A 28 10.12 35.91 -5.17
CA GLY A 28 11.09 34.95 -4.62
C GLY A 28 10.63 33.49 -4.64
N SER A 29 9.41 33.20 -4.17
CA SER A 29 8.91 31.82 -4.03
C SER A 29 8.34 31.29 -5.34
N ARG A 30 7.63 32.13 -6.11
CA ARG A 30 7.10 31.77 -7.42
C ARG A 30 8.22 31.52 -8.45
N LEU A 31 9.27 32.35 -8.51
CA LEU A 31 10.43 32.09 -9.38
C LEU A 31 11.11 30.77 -9.00
N ARG A 32 11.30 30.48 -7.71
CA ARG A 32 11.90 29.20 -7.26
C ARG A 32 11.03 27.99 -7.58
N ILE A 33 9.70 28.11 -7.50
CA ILE A 33 8.76 27.05 -7.88
C ILE A 33 8.75 26.87 -9.41
N GLU A 34 8.71 27.95 -10.18
CA GLU A 34 8.79 27.92 -11.66
C GLU A 34 10.12 27.33 -12.15
N GLU A 35 11.25 27.71 -11.55
CA GLU A 35 12.59 27.14 -11.82
C GLU A 35 12.74 25.67 -11.40
N SER A 36 11.93 25.20 -10.44
CA SER A 36 11.95 23.82 -9.97
C SER A 36 10.95 22.90 -10.67
N HIS A 37 10.15 23.41 -11.61
CA HIS A 37 9.27 22.56 -12.41
C HIS A 37 10.06 21.45 -13.11
N GLY A 38 9.63 20.20 -12.92
CA GLY A 38 10.28 19.02 -13.48
C GLY A 38 11.50 18.55 -12.68
N ARG A 39 11.86 19.19 -11.56
CA ARG A 39 12.99 18.81 -10.69
C ARG A 39 12.56 18.13 -9.38
N GLY A 40 11.28 18.14 -9.03
CA GLY A 40 10.78 17.52 -7.79
C GLY A 40 11.09 18.27 -6.51
N VAL A 41 11.80 19.40 -6.59
CA VAL A 41 12.13 20.24 -5.42
C VAL A 41 10.85 20.83 -4.85
N ALA A 42 10.74 20.89 -3.52
CA ALA A 42 9.54 21.40 -2.82
C ALA A 42 8.24 20.68 -3.19
N ASN A 43 8.29 19.37 -3.46
CA ASN A 43 7.15 18.55 -3.91
C ASN A 43 6.52 19.04 -5.23
N THR A 44 7.27 19.79 -6.04
CA THR A 44 6.85 20.13 -7.40
C THR A 44 6.81 18.88 -8.26
N PHE A 45 6.15 18.99 -9.42
CA PHE A 45 6.10 17.88 -10.38
C PHE A 45 7.51 17.46 -10.79
N LEU A 46 7.80 16.17 -10.66
CA LEU A 46 8.99 15.51 -11.20
C LEU A 46 8.52 14.59 -12.33
N LYS A 47 9.13 14.72 -13.51
CA LYS A 47 8.82 13.83 -14.63
C LYS A 47 9.55 12.52 -14.43
N GLU A 48 8.84 11.53 -13.91
CA GLU A 48 9.34 10.18 -13.66
C GLU A 48 8.66 9.19 -14.62
N PRO A 49 9.31 8.07 -14.98
CA PRO A 49 8.62 7.00 -15.67
C PRO A 49 7.52 6.44 -14.75
N THR A 50 6.28 6.45 -15.23
CA THR A 50 5.15 5.94 -14.47
C THR A 50 4.36 4.93 -15.29
N SER A 51 4.01 3.81 -14.65
CA SER A 51 3.13 2.82 -15.26
C SER A 51 1.68 3.29 -15.19
N LYS A 52 0.84 2.76 -16.08
CA LYS A 52 -0.60 3.01 -16.08
C LYS A 52 -1.32 1.74 -15.64
N TYR A 53 -2.24 1.88 -14.70
CA TYR A 53 -3.04 0.74 -14.27
C TYR A 53 -3.96 0.27 -15.41
N PHE A 54 -4.01 -1.05 -15.62
CA PHE A 54 -4.90 -1.69 -16.57
C PHE A 54 -6.33 -1.64 -16.05
N PHE A 55 -7.16 -0.83 -16.71
CA PHE A 55 -8.58 -0.78 -16.45
C PHE A 55 -9.31 -1.76 -17.37
N THR A 56 -10.03 -2.73 -16.80
CA THR A 56 -10.90 -3.61 -17.59
C THR A 56 -12.18 -2.85 -17.95
N PRO A 57 -12.47 -2.57 -19.23
CA PRO A 57 -13.67 -1.86 -19.63
C PRO A 57 -14.94 -2.60 -19.16
N GLY A 58 -15.86 -1.89 -18.50
CA GLY A 58 -17.09 -2.47 -17.95
C GLY A 58 -16.96 -3.16 -16.59
N SER A 59 -15.75 -3.19 -16.01
CA SER A 59 -15.57 -3.62 -14.62
C SER A 59 -16.11 -2.59 -13.63
N THR A 60 -16.38 -3.03 -12.40
CA THR A 60 -16.73 -2.16 -11.26
C THR A 60 -15.52 -1.44 -10.66
N ASP A 61 -14.35 -1.58 -11.28
CA ASP A 61 -13.11 -1.10 -10.71
C ASP A 61 -13.04 0.42 -10.81
N LYS A 62 -12.45 1.06 -9.81
CA LYS A 62 -12.21 2.50 -9.81
C LYS A 62 -10.80 2.76 -9.34
N THR A 63 -10.07 3.58 -10.10
CA THR A 63 -8.67 3.91 -9.77
C THR A 63 -8.51 5.41 -9.61
N ILE A 64 -7.82 5.82 -8.56
CA ILE A 64 -7.35 7.19 -8.36
C ILE A 64 -5.84 7.14 -8.42
N SER A 65 -5.25 7.79 -9.42
CA SER A 65 -3.79 7.83 -9.63
C SER A 65 -3.22 9.20 -9.29
N GLY A 66 -2.13 9.20 -8.53
CA GLY A 66 -1.31 10.39 -8.27
C GLY A 66 -0.21 10.56 -9.31
N ARG A 67 0.46 11.72 -9.28
CA ARG A 67 1.50 12.08 -10.26
C ARG A 67 2.85 11.36 -10.03
N ASN A 68 3.10 10.83 -8.83
CA ASN A 68 4.35 10.17 -8.45
C ASN A 68 4.17 8.66 -8.30
N ASN A 69 3.55 8.01 -9.29
CA ASN A 69 3.31 6.57 -9.31
C ASN A 69 2.58 6.02 -8.06
N THR A 70 1.59 6.76 -7.56
CA THR A 70 0.74 6.34 -6.45
C THR A 70 -0.66 6.00 -6.96
N HIS A 71 -1.27 4.94 -6.42
CA HIS A 71 -2.57 4.45 -6.88
C HIS A 71 -3.44 4.00 -5.70
N ILE A 72 -4.72 4.34 -5.79
CA ILE A 72 -5.78 3.78 -4.96
C ILE A 72 -6.72 3.04 -5.89
N ILE A 73 -6.77 1.71 -5.77
CA ILE A 73 -7.56 0.84 -6.63
C ILE A 73 -8.68 0.24 -5.79
N PHE A 74 -9.91 0.50 -6.21
CA PHE A 74 -11.11 -0.15 -5.73
C PHE A 74 -11.55 -1.18 -6.76
N GLY A 75 -12.03 -2.33 -6.31
CA GLY A 75 -12.53 -3.33 -7.23
C GLY A 75 -12.91 -4.63 -6.55
N ARG A 76 -12.83 -5.71 -7.33
CA ARG A 76 -12.92 -7.07 -6.79
C ARG A 76 -11.53 -7.64 -6.56
N ASN A 77 -11.45 -8.70 -5.75
CA ASN A 77 -10.20 -9.36 -5.42
C ASN A 77 -9.46 -9.82 -6.67
N GLN A 78 -8.36 -9.15 -6.98
CA GLN A 78 -7.54 -9.35 -8.16
C GLN A 78 -6.05 -9.10 -7.81
N PRO A 79 -5.34 -10.08 -7.26
CA PRO A 79 -3.96 -9.88 -6.79
C PRO A 79 -2.94 -9.64 -7.91
N SER A 80 -3.19 -10.11 -9.14
CA SER A 80 -2.23 -10.01 -10.26
C SER A 80 -2.83 -9.56 -11.59
N SER A 81 -4.09 -9.89 -11.85
CA SER A 81 -4.80 -9.54 -13.09
C SER A 81 -6.31 -9.64 -12.91
N CYS A 82 -7.10 -9.09 -13.83
CA CYS A 82 -8.57 -9.14 -13.78
C CYS A 82 -9.17 -10.56 -13.79
N TRP A 83 -8.40 -11.57 -14.20
CA TRP A 83 -8.80 -12.99 -14.18
C TRP A 83 -8.31 -13.75 -12.94
N SER A 84 -7.51 -13.10 -12.09
CA SER A 84 -6.95 -13.67 -10.86
C SER A 84 -7.86 -13.46 -9.65
N GLY A 85 -7.54 -14.15 -8.56
CA GLY A 85 -8.25 -14.02 -7.28
C GLY A 85 -9.70 -14.46 -7.34
N HIS A 86 -10.44 -14.18 -6.27
CA HIS A 86 -11.87 -14.49 -6.17
C HIS A 86 -12.72 -13.56 -7.04
N GLY A 87 -12.23 -12.36 -7.38
CA GLY A 87 -12.88 -11.42 -8.29
C GLY A 87 -12.96 -11.96 -9.71
N GLY A 88 -11.84 -12.44 -10.25
CA GLY A 88 -11.79 -13.04 -11.59
C GLY A 88 -12.56 -14.36 -11.70
N LYS A 89 -12.64 -15.14 -10.61
CA LYS A 89 -13.45 -16.38 -10.52
C LYS A 89 -14.96 -16.13 -10.39
N GLY A 90 -15.40 -14.86 -10.30
CA GLY A 90 -16.81 -14.50 -10.18
C GLY A 90 -17.43 -14.69 -8.79
N HIS A 91 -16.64 -14.94 -7.74
CA HIS A 91 -17.18 -15.19 -6.39
C HIS A 91 -17.83 -13.94 -5.79
N HIS A 92 -19.03 -14.08 -5.23
CA HIS A 92 -19.69 -12.98 -4.52
C HIS A 92 -18.87 -12.49 -3.31
N LYS A 93 -19.10 -11.23 -2.89
CA LYS A 93 -18.51 -10.65 -1.66
C LYS A 93 -16.97 -10.69 -1.67
N SER A 94 -16.39 -10.29 -2.79
CA SER A 94 -14.95 -10.27 -3.04
C SER A 94 -14.44 -8.85 -3.19
N GLY A 95 -14.98 -7.87 -2.45
CA GLY A 95 -14.54 -6.48 -2.55
C GLY A 95 -13.08 -6.32 -2.13
N GLU A 96 -12.34 -5.48 -2.84
CA GLU A 96 -10.93 -5.21 -2.57
C GLU A 96 -10.61 -3.71 -2.66
N ILE A 97 -9.69 -3.28 -1.79
CA ILE A 97 -9.05 -1.97 -1.82
C ILE A 97 -7.53 -2.21 -1.80
N SER A 98 -6.81 -1.65 -2.77
CA SER A 98 -5.34 -1.65 -2.80
C SER A 98 -4.84 -0.22 -2.77
N LEU A 99 -3.95 0.09 -1.82
CA LEU A 99 -3.17 1.33 -1.78
C LEU A 99 -1.75 0.99 -2.21
N ILE A 100 -1.28 1.60 -3.29
CA ILE A 100 0.00 1.26 -3.92
C ILE A 100 0.83 2.53 -4.05
N ALA A 101 2.08 2.46 -3.61
CA ALA A 101 3.12 3.41 -3.94
C ALA A 101 4.18 2.67 -4.77
N GLY A 102 4.38 3.09 -6.01
CA GLY A 102 5.25 2.42 -6.97
C GLY A 102 4.57 1.20 -7.63
N LEU A 103 3.59 1.43 -8.50
CA LEU A 103 3.01 0.39 -9.35
C LEU A 103 4.05 -0.02 -10.42
N ALA A 104 4.47 -1.29 -10.40
CA ALA A 104 5.47 -1.86 -11.29
C ALA A 104 6.63 -0.89 -11.65
N PRO A 105 7.42 -0.41 -10.67
CA PRO A 105 8.33 0.74 -10.85
C PRO A 105 9.46 0.51 -11.85
N HIS A 106 9.75 -0.74 -12.18
CA HIS A 106 10.81 -1.13 -13.11
C HIS A 106 10.40 -1.10 -14.58
N VAL A 107 9.11 -0.88 -14.88
CA VAL A 107 8.62 -0.86 -16.27
C VAL A 107 8.85 0.50 -16.93
N LYS A 108 8.81 0.52 -18.26
CA LYS A 108 8.96 1.75 -19.04
C LYS A 108 7.76 2.67 -18.84
N ASP A 109 7.98 3.98 -18.99
CA ASP A 109 6.94 5.00 -18.90
C ASP A 109 5.75 4.68 -19.82
N GLY A 110 4.53 4.85 -19.31
CA GLY A 110 3.30 4.63 -20.06
C GLY A 110 2.93 3.16 -20.30
N THR A 111 3.74 2.20 -19.83
CA THR A 111 3.39 0.76 -19.91
C THR A 111 2.12 0.51 -19.12
N ILE A 112 1.16 -0.18 -19.75
CA ILE A 112 -0.08 -0.58 -19.10
C ILE A 112 0.18 -1.88 -18.34
N VAL A 113 -0.06 -1.86 -17.03
CA VAL A 113 0.24 -2.98 -16.13
C VAL A 113 -0.97 -3.26 -15.24
N ASN A 114 -1.16 -4.52 -14.88
CA ASN A 114 -2.01 -4.86 -13.74
C ASN A 114 -1.23 -4.60 -12.45
N LYS A 115 -1.95 -4.42 -11.34
CA LYS A 115 -1.32 -4.51 -10.03
C LYS A 115 -0.81 -5.92 -9.82
N ASN A 116 0.32 -6.04 -9.15
CA ASN A 116 0.93 -7.31 -8.84
C ASN A 116 1.51 -7.26 -7.44
N SER A 117 0.96 -8.09 -6.55
CA SER A 117 1.45 -8.29 -5.19
C SER A 117 2.96 -8.56 -5.13
N ILE A 118 3.57 -9.13 -6.17
CA ILE A 118 5.01 -9.43 -6.21
C ILE A 118 5.84 -8.27 -6.75
N ASP A 119 5.39 -7.58 -7.81
CA ASP A 119 6.23 -6.58 -8.51
C ASP A 119 6.10 -5.16 -7.96
N ASP A 120 4.99 -4.84 -7.27
CA ASP A 120 4.74 -3.49 -6.77
C ASP A 120 5.65 -3.12 -5.58
N ALA A 121 6.18 -1.90 -5.54
CA ALA A 121 7.17 -1.52 -4.53
C ALA A 121 6.62 -1.57 -3.10
N ALA A 122 5.52 -0.85 -2.85
CA ALA A 122 4.84 -0.86 -1.57
C ALA A 122 3.32 -0.95 -1.74
N MET A 123 2.70 -1.85 -0.99
CA MET A 123 1.27 -2.14 -1.09
C MET A 123 0.64 -2.40 0.28
N LEU A 124 -0.50 -1.75 0.51
CA LEU A 124 -1.49 -2.17 1.50
C LEU A 124 -2.69 -2.75 0.76
N PHE A 125 -2.92 -4.04 0.95
CA PHE A 125 -3.97 -4.81 0.31
C PHE A 125 -5.03 -5.17 1.34
N ILE A 126 -6.30 -4.88 1.04
CA ILE A 126 -7.44 -5.19 1.88
C ILE A 126 -8.48 -5.90 1.04
N SER A 127 -8.79 -7.16 1.38
CA SER A 127 -9.80 -7.93 0.68
C SER A 127 -10.85 -8.49 1.64
N GLN A 128 -12.11 -8.50 1.20
CA GLN A 128 -13.20 -9.19 1.89
C GLN A 128 -13.08 -10.72 1.77
N LYS A 129 -12.48 -11.20 0.69
CA LYS A 129 -12.30 -12.62 0.39
C LYS A 129 -11.09 -12.80 -0.52
N SER A 130 -10.03 -13.37 0.02
CA SER A 130 -8.78 -13.66 -0.68
C SER A 130 -8.16 -14.99 -0.19
N ASP A 131 -7.23 -15.51 -0.99
CA ASP A 131 -6.36 -16.63 -0.64
C ASP A 131 -4.96 -16.04 -0.45
N VAL A 132 -4.81 -15.26 0.62
CA VAL A 132 -3.76 -14.23 0.72
C VAL A 132 -2.34 -14.77 0.59
N ASP A 133 -2.06 -15.96 1.11
CA ASP A 133 -0.73 -16.55 1.02
C ASP A 133 -0.40 -16.98 -0.41
N THR A 134 -1.40 -17.46 -1.16
CA THR A 134 -1.23 -17.81 -2.58
C THR A 134 -1.12 -16.55 -3.43
N ASP A 135 -1.95 -15.55 -3.12
CA ASP A 135 -2.00 -14.27 -3.81
C ASP A 135 -0.66 -13.51 -3.70
N PHE A 136 0.04 -13.63 -2.57
CA PHE A 136 1.34 -13.00 -2.32
C PHE A 136 2.55 -13.94 -2.53
N GLY A 137 2.31 -15.20 -2.91
CA GLY A 137 3.38 -16.18 -3.10
C GLY A 137 4.18 -16.47 -1.82
N LEU A 138 3.52 -16.44 -0.66
CA LEU A 138 4.16 -16.68 0.63
C LEU A 138 4.52 -18.16 0.80
N ALA A 139 5.66 -18.41 1.43
CA ALA A 139 6.09 -19.77 1.76
C ALA A 139 5.13 -20.43 2.75
N HIS A 140 5.00 -21.76 2.68
CA HIS A 140 4.18 -22.50 3.62
C HIS A 140 4.74 -22.38 5.04
N GLY A 141 3.90 -21.93 5.98
CA GLY A 141 4.19 -21.81 7.40
C GLY A 141 3.51 -22.88 8.25
N GLN A 142 3.78 -22.84 9.56
CA GLN A 142 3.16 -23.75 10.53
C GLN A 142 1.68 -23.43 10.77
N ILE A 143 1.27 -22.17 10.57
CA ILE A 143 -0.13 -21.73 10.69
C ILE A 143 -0.96 -22.19 9.48
N GLY A 144 -0.29 -22.55 8.38
CA GLY A 144 -0.90 -23.00 7.14
C GLY A 144 -1.49 -21.85 6.32
N ASN A 145 -1.94 -22.17 5.11
CA ASN A 145 -2.42 -21.15 4.18
C ASN A 145 -3.89 -20.78 4.44
N VAL A 146 -4.16 -19.48 4.56
CA VAL A 146 -5.47 -18.88 4.67
C VAL A 146 -6.16 -18.86 3.31
N LYS A 147 -7.35 -19.45 3.24
CA LYS A 147 -8.19 -19.50 2.03
C LYS A 147 -9.60 -19.00 2.30
N ASN A 148 -10.19 -18.29 1.34
CA ASN A 148 -11.56 -17.78 1.36
C ASN A 148 -11.88 -16.97 2.63
N ARG A 149 -10.96 -16.08 3.04
CA ARG A 149 -11.13 -15.21 4.21
C ARG A 149 -10.82 -13.77 3.86
N SER A 150 -11.34 -12.84 4.66
CA SER A 150 -10.92 -11.45 4.60
C SER A 150 -9.48 -11.36 5.09
N ALA A 151 -8.66 -10.58 4.39
CA ALA A 151 -7.27 -10.41 4.75
C ALA A 151 -6.84 -8.96 4.56
N VAL A 152 -5.87 -8.56 5.38
CA VAL A 152 -5.10 -7.34 5.21
C VAL A 152 -3.63 -7.76 5.10
N SER A 153 -2.99 -7.39 3.99
CA SER A 153 -1.57 -7.66 3.75
C SER A 153 -0.81 -6.37 3.52
N MET A 154 0.39 -6.30 4.08
CA MET A 154 1.32 -5.21 3.90
C MET A 154 2.59 -5.76 3.25
N LYS A 155 2.95 -5.20 2.10
CA LYS A 155 4.22 -5.47 1.43
C LYS A 155 5.00 -4.17 1.29
N THR A 156 6.25 -4.19 1.73
CA THR A 156 7.25 -3.11 1.58
C THR A 156 8.58 -3.63 2.13
N ASP A 157 9.68 -2.94 1.85
CA ASP A 157 11.01 -3.26 2.39
C ASP A 157 11.07 -3.10 3.92
N ASN A 158 10.31 -2.16 4.48
CA ASN A 158 10.33 -1.91 5.91
C ASN A 158 8.94 -1.60 6.47
N ILE A 159 8.47 -2.44 7.40
CA ILE A 159 7.23 -2.24 8.13
C ILE A 159 7.57 -1.86 9.58
N ARG A 160 7.16 -0.67 9.99
CA ARG A 160 7.26 -0.20 11.38
C ARG A 160 5.87 0.07 11.93
N ILE A 161 5.52 -0.60 13.02
CA ILE A 161 4.30 -0.34 13.78
C ILE A 161 4.71 0.39 15.06
N ILE A 162 4.31 1.66 15.18
CA ILE A 162 4.76 2.56 16.26
C ILE A 162 3.54 3.02 17.08
N SER A 163 3.59 2.83 18.40
CA SER A 163 2.60 3.36 19.35
C SER A 163 3.30 4.18 20.43
N ARG A 164 2.81 5.39 20.71
CA ARG A 164 3.50 6.36 21.59
C ARG A 164 2.97 6.42 23.02
N GLY A 165 1.87 5.75 23.35
CA GLY A 165 1.28 5.82 24.69
C GLY A 165 0.41 4.62 25.05
N GLY A 166 -0.51 4.22 24.16
CA GLY A 166 -1.48 3.15 24.42
C GLY A 166 -1.00 1.71 24.15
N GLY A 167 0.25 1.51 23.71
CA GLY A 167 0.78 0.20 23.31
C GLY A 167 0.21 -0.34 21.99
N ILE A 168 0.56 -1.58 21.64
CA ILE A 168 0.02 -2.33 20.49
C ILE A 168 -0.49 -3.66 21.03
N LYS A 169 -1.75 -4.01 20.72
CA LYS A 169 -2.33 -5.31 21.09
C LYS A 169 -2.61 -6.10 19.82
N LEU A 170 -1.94 -7.25 19.69
CA LEU A 170 -2.23 -8.25 18.65
C LEU A 170 -3.02 -9.38 19.32
N VAL A 171 -4.21 -9.66 18.81
CA VAL A 171 -5.08 -10.71 19.35
C VAL A 171 -5.35 -11.72 18.26
N THR A 172 -5.09 -12.98 18.57
CA THR A 172 -5.47 -14.12 17.73
C THR A 172 -6.63 -14.87 18.40
N GLY A 173 -7.56 -15.41 17.60
CA GLY A 173 -8.71 -16.17 18.10
C GLY A 173 -10.03 -15.38 18.14
N ALA A 174 -10.95 -15.80 19.02
CA ALA A 174 -12.31 -15.28 19.05
C ALA A 174 -12.39 -13.89 19.69
N ALA A 175 -13.15 -13.00 19.06
CA ALA A 175 -13.57 -11.71 19.60
C ALA A 175 -15.09 -11.64 19.69
N GLN A 176 -15.64 -10.58 20.28
CA GLN A 176 -17.08 -10.38 20.40
C GLN A 176 -17.76 -10.45 19.02
N ASN A 177 -18.95 -11.07 18.95
CA ASN A 177 -19.70 -11.31 17.71
C ASN A 177 -19.02 -12.20 16.65
N THR A 178 -17.97 -12.95 17.01
CA THR A 178 -17.45 -14.01 16.13
C THR A 178 -18.18 -15.33 16.38
N LYS A 179 -18.67 -15.98 15.31
CA LYS A 179 -19.33 -17.31 15.39
C LYS A 179 -18.29 -18.45 15.51
N THR A 180 -17.23 -18.25 16.28
CA THR A 180 -16.13 -19.23 16.37
C THR A 180 -16.26 -20.04 17.65
N ARG A 181 -16.65 -21.32 17.52
CA ARG A 181 -16.50 -22.32 18.58
C ARG A 181 -15.00 -22.65 18.69
N SER A 182 -14.32 -22.35 19.80
CA SER A 182 -12.88 -22.65 20.04
C SER A 182 -12.50 -24.07 19.61
N ARG A 183 -11.28 -24.42 19.12
CA ARG A 183 -9.93 -24.12 19.62
C ARG A 183 -8.87 -24.31 18.51
N SER A 184 -8.16 -23.25 18.17
CA SER A 184 -6.71 -23.27 17.92
C SER A 184 -6.22 -21.88 18.33
N VAL A 185 -5.29 -21.80 19.27
CA VAL A 185 -4.61 -20.53 19.57
C VAL A 185 -3.98 -20.09 18.24
N GLY A 186 -4.42 -18.97 17.66
CA GLY A 186 -3.81 -18.51 16.43
C GLY A 186 -2.35 -18.20 16.73
N GLY A 187 -1.44 -18.84 16.00
CA GLY A 187 -0.01 -18.64 16.18
C GLY A 187 0.43 -17.27 15.68
N VAL A 188 1.59 -16.82 16.14
CA VAL A 188 2.40 -15.85 15.42
C VAL A 188 3.55 -16.66 14.83
N GLU A 189 3.64 -16.73 13.51
CA GLU A 189 4.75 -17.40 12.85
C GLU A 189 5.78 -16.38 12.38
N THR A 190 7.04 -16.77 12.45
CA THR A 190 8.15 -16.01 11.88
C THR A 190 8.79 -16.89 10.82
N ALA A 191 8.61 -16.52 9.56
CA ALA A 191 9.38 -17.12 8.49
C ALA A 191 10.73 -16.40 8.43
N SER A 192 11.79 -17.01 8.95
CA SER A 192 13.16 -16.59 8.63
C SER A 192 13.60 -17.32 7.36
N GLN A 193 14.50 -16.70 6.58
CA GLN A 193 14.94 -17.08 5.23
C GLN A 193 15.50 -18.52 5.05
N ALA A 194 15.40 -19.41 6.03
CA ALA A 194 15.91 -20.78 5.98
C ALA A 194 15.11 -21.72 5.04
N ALA A 195 14.02 -21.26 4.41
CA ALA A 195 13.21 -22.08 3.52
C ALA A 195 13.58 -21.96 2.02
N GLN A 196 14.51 -21.07 1.63
CA GLN A 196 14.93 -20.94 0.22
C GLN A 196 16.20 -21.74 -0.13
N ASP A 197 16.99 -22.17 0.87
CA ASP A 197 18.24 -22.90 0.63
C ASP A 197 18.03 -24.37 0.21
N SER A 198 16.83 -24.94 0.40
CA SER A 198 16.51 -26.30 -0.04
C SER A 198 16.15 -26.41 -1.53
N ILE A 199 15.99 -25.28 -2.24
CA ILE A 199 15.67 -25.27 -3.69
C ILE A 199 16.94 -25.17 -4.55
N PHE A 200 18.09 -24.81 -3.98
CA PHE A 200 19.35 -24.61 -4.73
C PHE A 200 20.53 -25.51 -4.30
N THR A 201 20.32 -26.52 -3.43
CA THR A 201 21.40 -27.43 -3.00
C THR A 201 21.33 -28.83 -3.65
N GLU A 202 20.90 -28.90 -4.91
CA GLU A 202 21.20 -30.06 -5.78
C GLU A 202 21.64 -29.59 -7.17
N ARG A 203 22.92 -29.17 -7.28
CA ARG A 203 23.78 -29.41 -8.45
C ARG A 203 25.24 -29.43 -8.02
#